data_AF-A0A7K0C9V7-F1
#
_entry.id   AF-A0A7K0C9V7-F1
#
_cell.length_a   1.000
_cell.length_b   1.000
_cell.length_c   1.000
_cell.angle_alpha   90.00
_cell.angle_beta   90.00
_cell.angle_gamma   90.00
#
_symmetry.space_group_name_H-M   'P 1'
#
loop_
_entity.id
_entity.type
_entity.pdbx_description
1 polymer ?
#
loop_
_entity_poly.entity_id
_entity_poly.type
_entity_poly.pdbx_seq_one_letter_code
_entity_poly.pdbx_strand_id
1 'polypeptide(L)'
;MSGMDTVAFWDLIDTCGPAGDDYGARLARKLISHLSQGPVEDIVAFAEQLSEVMANLGRAPLRHDLDGGDFLFQRAAVVAAGRVEYERVIEDPARLADFKERMSGHLLLVPDRAYQQFTGHEWRRGHRYSYEYYYCEAGDLPPEASDDDIIAAVRERVAGRDLPPPASEADVAAFERRVGHPMPTLLRRLYLEVANGGFGIWECVSLTSVDDRWFSDVEDLTVAYEAFQTLSDDPDHEPVPKGAVPLMDRGCNMWTVLDFGTPQGRIWDWDPHDCCAFTPTTLAFADWIRGWLEGWIVPGSYRELRVHPASCPKAGQAMSPEEYREREVFRYEP
;
A
#
# COMPACT_ATOMS: atom_id res chain seq x y z
N MET A 1 -27.31 14.64 10.56
CA MET A 1 -26.38 15.59 9.93
C MET A 1 -26.28 15.20 8.47
N SER A 2 -26.56 16.14 7.57
CA SER A 2 -26.72 15.85 6.14
C SER A 2 -25.36 15.69 5.48
N GLY A 3 -24.75 14.50 5.63
CA GLY A 3 -23.61 14.10 4.82
C GLY A 3 -24.07 13.69 3.42
N MET A 4 -23.23 13.92 2.41
CA MET A 4 -23.43 13.42 1.04
C MET A 4 -23.70 11.91 1.07
N ASP A 5 -24.87 11.50 0.60
CA ASP A 5 -25.21 10.09 0.41
C ASP A 5 -24.70 9.58 -0.95
N THR A 6 -24.80 8.27 -1.16
CA THR A 6 -24.31 7.64 -2.39
C THR A 6 -25.00 8.18 -3.66
N VAL A 7 -26.25 8.63 -3.57
CA VAL A 7 -26.96 9.22 -4.72
C VAL A 7 -26.36 10.58 -5.04
N ALA A 8 -26.19 11.44 -4.03
CA ALA A 8 -25.58 12.75 -4.18
C ALA A 8 -24.12 12.67 -4.69
N PHE A 9 -23.36 11.66 -4.26
CA PHE A 9 -22.01 11.41 -4.78
C PHE A 9 -22.02 11.15 -6.29
N TRP A 10 -22.86 10.21 -6.76
CA TRP A 10 -22.93 9.89 -8.18
C TRP A 10 -23.49 11.02 -9.02
N ASP A 11 -24.51 11.73 -8.52
CA ASP A 11 -25.06 12.92 -9.19
C ASP A 11 -23.98 14.00 -9.37
N LEU A 12 -23.10 14.18 -8.37
CA LEU A 12 -21.99 15.12 -8.45
C LEU A 12 -20.93 14.68 -9.47
N ILE A 13 -20.56 13.40 -9.49
CA ILE A 13 -19.66 12.82 -10.49
C ILE A 13 -20.23 13.05 -11.91
N ASP A 14 -21.48 12.69 -12.13
CA ASP A 14 -22.14 12.77 -13.44
C ASP A 14 -22.33 14.23 -13.88
N THR A 15 -22.66 15.14 -12.96
CA THR A 15 -22.78 16.59 -13.24
C THR A 15 -21.44 17.22 -13.63
N CYS A 16 -20.36 16.78 -12.97
CA CYS A 16 -19.02 17.27 -13.28
C CYS A 16 -18.38 16.55 -14.48
N GLY A 17 -18.84 15.34 -14.81
CA GLY A 17 -18.35 14.45 -15.85
C GLY A 17 -18.43 15.08 -17.25
N PRO A 18 -17.29 15.38 -17.90
CA PRO A 18 -17.28 15.87 -19.27
C PRO A 18 -17.21 14.71 -20.27
N ALA A 19 -17.79 14.88 -21.46
CA ALA A 19 -17.54 13.99 -22.59
C ALA A 19 -16.14 14.22 -23.21
N GLY A 20 -15.53 13.18 -23.79
CA GLY A 20 -14.27 13.23 -24.58
C GLY A 20 -13.00 12.78 -23.85
N ASP A 21 -11.85 12.78 -24.54
CA ASP A 21 -10.53 12.33 -24.06
C ASP A 21 -10.04 13.13 -22.83
N ASP A 22 -9.26 12.58 -21.90
CA ASP A 22 -8.85 13.21 -20.62
C ASP A 22 -10.01 13.59 -19.66
N TYR A 23 -11.10 12.81 -19.68
CA TYR A 23 -12.26 13.07 -18.84
C TYR A 23 -11.91 13.10 -17.34
N GLY A 24 -11.00 12.24 -16.88
CA GLY A 24 -10.56 12.16 -15.48
C GLY A 24 -9.96 13.46 -14.92
N ALA A 25 -8.98 14.06 -15.61
CA ALA A 25 -8.37 15.32 -15.18
C ALA A 25 -9.34 16.50 -15.22
N ARG A 26 -10.26 16.53 -16.20
CA ARG A 26 -11.29 17.58 -16.28
C ARG A 26 -12.34 17.44 -15.20
N LEU A 27 -12.78 16.21 -14.93
CA LEU A 27 -13.68 15.87 -13.84
C LEU A 27 -13.08 16.33 -12.50
N ALA A 28 -11.84 15.93 -12.22
CA ALA A 28 -11.15 16.28 -10.98
C ALA A 28 -11.10 17.79 -10.75
N ARG A 29 -10.73 18.59 -11.77
CA ARG A 29 -10.70 20.06 -11.65
C ARG A 29 -12.06 20.67 -11.31
N LYS A 30 -13.14 20.18 -11.94
CA LYS A 30 -14.50 20.66 -11.67
C LYS A 30 -14.94 20.28 -10.26
N LEU A 31 -14.68 19.05 -9.83
CA LEU A 31 -14.98 18.58 -8.48
C LEU A 31 -14.23 19.40 -7.42
N ILE A 32 -12.93 19.65 -7.61
CA ILE A 32 -12.14 20.51 -6.71
C ILE A 32 -12.78 21.89 -6.60
N SER A 33 -13.09 22.52 -7.74
CA SER A 33 -13.73 23.83 -7.75
C SER A 33 -15.08 23.83 -7.06
N HIS A 34 -15.91 22.81 -7.26
CA HIS A 34 -17.23 22.70 -6.66
C HIS A 34 -17.15 22.50 -5.15
N LEU A 35 -16.40 21.48 -4.70
CA LEU A 35 -16.28 21.10 -3.30
C LEU A 35 -15.60 22.19 -2.47
N SER A 36 -14.61 22.90 -3.03
CA SER A 36 -13.93 24.01 -2.34
C SER A 36 -14.79 25.26 -2.12
N GLN A 37 -15.95 25.36 -2.77
CA GLN A 37 -16.92 26.45 -2.56
C GLN A 37 -18.03 26.07 -1.57
N GLY A 38 -18.12 24.78 -1.23
CA GLY A 38 -19.10 24.23 -0.30
C GLY A 38 -18.59 24.16 1.15
N PRO A 39 -19.40 23.60 2.05
CA PRO A 39 -18.99 23.29 3.41
C PRO A 39 -17.90 22.19 3.44
N VAL A 40 -17.03 22.21 4.45
CA VAL A 40 -15.92 21.24 4.57
C VAL A 40 -16.45 19.81 4.75
N GLU A 41 -17.65 19.68 5.34
CA GLU A 41 -18.37 18.43 5.53
C GLU A 41 -18.69 17.74 4.20
N ASP A 42 -18.93 18.48 3.12
CA ASP A 42 -19.14 17.92 1.79
C ASP A 42 -17.84 17.39 1.19
N ILE A 43 -16.70 18.05 1.46
CA ILE A 43 -15.37 17.54 1.10
C ILE A 43 -15.13 16.22 1.83
N VAL A 44 -15.39 16.16 3.14
CA VAL A 44 -15.23 14.94 3.96
C VAL A 44 -16.15 13.82 3.46
N ALA A 45 -17.43 14.10 3.25
CA ALA A 45 -18.40 13.11 2.83
C ALA A 45 -18.12 12.58 1.42
N PHE A 46 -17.73 13.45 0.47
CA PHE A 46 -17.26 13.03 -0.85
C PHE A 46 -16.07 12.09 -0.74
N ALA A 47 -15.12 12.42 0.14
CA ALA A 47 -13.94 11.62 0.35
C ALA A 47 -14.29 10.21 0.87
N GLU A 48 -15.20 10.09 1.84
CA GLU A 48 -15.67 8.80 2.36
C GLU A 48 -16.43 7.98 1.30
N GLN A 49 -17.29 8.62 0.49
CA GLN A 49 -18.03 7.93 -0.57
C GLN A 49 -17.08 7.43 -1.68
N LEU A 50 -16.14 8.27 -2.13
CA LEU A 50 -15.12 7.86 -3.10
C LEU A 50 -14.33 6.66 -2.57
N SER A 51 -14.05 6.66 -1.27
CA SER A 51 -13.25 5.63 -0.59
C SER A 51 -13.99 4.30 -0.59
N GLU A 52 -15.29 4.33 -0.28
CA GLU A 52 -16.17 3.17 -0.28
C GLU A 52 -16.38 2.57 -1.68
N VAL A 53 -16.65 3.39 -2.70
CA VAL A 53 -16.84 2.89 -4.08
C VAL A 53 -15.54 2.31 -4.64
N MET A 54 -14.39 2.94 -4.37
CA MET A 54 -13.08 2.40 -4.77
C MET A 54 -12.79 1.06 -4.06
N ALA A 55 -13.15 0.93 -2.79
CA ALA A 55 -12.99 -0.31 -2.04
C ALA A 55 -13.88 -1.44 -2.59
N ASN A 56 -15.11 -1.14 -2.98
CA ASN A 56 -16.03 -2.13 -3.55
C ASN A 56 -15.52 -2.69 -4.88
N LEU A 57 -14.96 -1.85 -5.76
CA LEU A 57 -14.28 -2.32 -6.97
C LEU A 57 -13.06 -3.21 -6.66
N GLY A 58 -12.47 -3.06 -5.48
CA GLY A 58 -11.36 -3.89 -5.00
C GLY A 58 -11.77 -5.17 -4.26
N ARG A 59 -13.07 -5.44 -4.04
CA ARG A 59 -13.58 -6.60 -3.26
C ARG A 59 -14.03 -7.80 -4.11
N ALA A 60 -13.77 -7.79 -5.41
CA ALA A 60 -14.06 -8.94 -6.27
C ALA A 60 -12.88 -9.95 -6.26
N PRO A 61 -13.07 -11.21 -6.69
CA PRO A 61 -11.98 -12.16 -6.96
C PRO A 61 -11.16 -11.76 -8.21
N LEU A 62 -10.98 -10.46 -8.38
CA LEU A 62 -10.41 -9.83 -9.55
C LEU A 62 -8.91 -9.81 -9.46
N ARG A 63 -8.35 -10.76 -10.21
CA ARG A 63 -7.27 -10.49 -11.15
C ARG A 63 -5.91 -10.19 -10.50
N HIS A 64 -5.21 -11.29 -10.23
CA HIS A 64 -3.78 -11.38 -9.95
C HIS A 64 -2.87 -11.03 -11.16
N ASP A 65 -3.41 -10.49 -12.26
CA ASP A 65 -2.73 -10.22 -13.54
C ASP A 65 -2.47 -8.72 -13.84
N LEU A 66 -2.79 -7.81 -12.91
CA LEU A 66 -2.57 -6.37 -13.08
C LEU A 66 -1.58 -5.86 -12.02
N ASP A 67 -0.53 -5.16 -12.46
CA ASP A 67 0.41 -4.48 -11.55
C ASP A 67 -0.34 -3.46 -10.68
N GLY A 68 0.02 -3.38 -9.39
CA GLY A 68 -0.76 -2.66 -8.37
C GLY A 68 -1.03 -1.19 -8.67
N GLY A 69 -0.12 -0.52 -9.42
CA GLY A 69 -0.30 0.85 -9.88
C GLY A 69 -1.37 0.99 -10.97
N ASP A 70 -1.41 0.08 -11.95
CA ASP A 70 -2.40 0.12 -13.02
C ASP A 70 -3.81 -0.13 -12.48
N PHE A 71 -3.98 -1.08 -11.56
CA PHE A 71 -5.29 -1.39 -10.99
C PHE A 71 -5.90 -0.20 -10.22
N LEU A 72 -5.10 0.58 -9.50
CA LEU A 72 -5.56 1.78 -8.80
C LEU A 72 -6.14 2.81 -9.78
N PHE A 73 -5.41 3.10 -10.86
CA PHE A 73 -5.86 4.05 -11.88
C PHE A 73 -7.07 3.53 -12.66
N GLN A 74 -7.16 2.22 -12.90
CA GLN A 74 -8.31 1.61 -13.54
C GLN A 74 -9.58 1.75 -12.72
N ARG A 75 -9.52 1.51 -11.41
CA ARG A 75 -10.68 1.76 -10.53
C ARG A 75 -11.09 3.22 -10.53
N ALA A 76 -10.12 4.13 -10.45
CA ALA A 76 -10.40 5.57 -10.52
C ALA A 76 -11.06 5.95 -11.86
N ALA A 77 -10.65 5.32 -12.96
CA ALA A 77 -11.25 5.49 -14.28
C ALA A 77 -12.69 4.96 -14.34
N VAL A 78 -12.99 3.82 -13.71
CA VAL A 78 -14.38 3.32 -13.60
C VAL A 78 -15.26 4.31 -12.86
N VAL A 79 -14.81 4.83 -11.71
CA VAL A 79 -15.57 5.83 -10.95
C VAL A 79 -15.74 7.12 -11.76
N ALA A 80 -14.69 7.58 -12.43
CA ALA A 80 -14.72 8.78 -13.26
C ALA A 80 -15.63 8.64 -14.49
N ALA A 81 -15.86 7.42 -14.98
CA ALA A 81 -16.78 7.12 -16.07
C ALA A 81 -18.26 7.15 -15.63
N GLY A 82 -18.52 7.23 -14.32
CA GLY A 82 -19.84 7.44 -13.75
C GLY A 82 -20.52 6.16 -13.29
N ARG A 83 -21.71 6.33 -12.69
CA ARG A 83 -22.41 5.28 -11.94
C ARG A 83 -22.74 4.04 -12.79
N VAL A 84 -23.16 4.26 -14.04
CA VAL A 84 -23.59 3.16 -14.93
C VAL A 84 -22.43 2.21 -15.23
N GLU A 85 -21.22 2.75 -15.47
CA GLU A 85 -20.05 1.91 -15.71
C GLU A 85 -19.52 1.26 -14.43
N TYR A 86 -19.64 1.95 -13.28
CA TYR A 86 -19.35 1.35 -11.98
C TYR A 86 -20.21 0.10 -11.71
N GLU A 87 -21.54 0.21 -11.84
CA GLU A 87 -22.46 -0.92 -11.59
C GLU A 87 -22.18 -2.09 -12.54
N ARG A 88 -21.87 -1.78 -13.80
CA ARG A 88 -21.46 -2.74 -14.83
C ARG A 88 -20.19 -3.53 -14.50
N VAL A 89 -19.19 -2.88 -13.91
CA VAL A 89 -17.93 -3.54 -13.50
C VAL A 89 -18.15 -4.36 -12.22
N ILE A 90 -19.03 -3.93 -11.32
CA ILE A 90 -19.41 -4.73 -10.15
C ILE A 90 -20.11 -6.03 -10.58
N GLU A 91 -20.98 -5.97 -11.59
CA GLU A 91 -21.68 -7.14 -12.14
C GLU A 91 -20.77 -8.06 -12.96
N ASP A 92 -19.90 -7.49 -13.79
CA ASP A 92 -18.89 -8.22 -14.58
C ASP A 92 -17.49 -7.64 -14.33
N PRO A 93 -16.79 -8.19 -13.33
CA PRO A 93 -15.51 -7.67 -12.90
C PRO A 93 -14.45 -7.70 -14.02
N ALA A 94 -14.56 -8.61 -15.01
CA ALA A 94 -13.57 -8.73 -16.09
C ALA A 94 -13.46 -7.47 -16.96
N ARG A 95 -14.49 -6.62 -16.94
CA ARG A 95 -14.56 -5.36 -17.69
C ARG A 95 -13.64 -4.27 -17.16
N LEU A 96 -13.06 -4.43 -15.98
CA LEU A 96 -12.07 -3.50 -15.44
C LEU A 96 -10.89 -3.29 -16.42
N ALA A 97 -10.51 -4.33 -17.17
CA ALA A 97 -9.41 -4.30 -18.15
C ALA A 97 -9.65 -3.33 -19.34
N ASP A 98 -10.90 -2.93 -19.58
CA ASP A 98 -11.26 -1.99 -20.65
C ASP A 98 -10.95 -0.54 -20.27
N PHE A 99 -10.79 -0.25 -18.98
CA PHE A 99 -10.42 1.06 -18.48
C PHE A 99 -8.90 1.19 -18.52
N LYS A 100 -8.38 2.14 -19.31
CA LYS A 100 -6.92 2.37 -19.45
C LYS A 100 -6.55 3.86 -19.34
N GLU A 101 -7.51 4.70 -18.96
CA GLU A 101 -7.34 6.15 -18.93
C GLU A 101 -6.56 6.56 -17.68
N ARG A 102 -5.34 7.07 -17.89
CA ARG A 102 -4.39 7.33 -16.79
C ARG A 102 -4.67 8.64 -16.05
N MET A 103 -5.32 9.62 -16.68
CA MET A 103 -5.62 10.91 -16.04
C MET A 103 -6.75 10.82 -15.00
N SER A 104 -7.44 9.70 -14.92
CA SER A 104 -8.44 9.42 -13.88
C SER A 104 -7.82 9.28 -12.50
N GLY A 105 -6.51 9.06 -12.40
CA GLY A 105 -5.77 9.17 -11.12
C GLY A 105 -5.92 10.54 -10.45
N HIS A 106 -6.21 11.61 -11.19
CA HIS A 106 -6.47 12.92 -10.61
C HIS A 106 -7.73 12.96 -9.72
N LEU A 107 -8.67 12.03 -9.88
CA LEU A 107 -9.84 11.90 -9.02
C LEU A 107 -9.44 11.63 -7.56
N LEU A 108 -8.37 10.86 -7.36
CA LEU A 108 -7.86 10.49 -6.03
C LEU A 108 -7.33 11.69 -5.24
N LEU A 109 -6.92 12.75 -5.94
CA LEU A 109 -6.38 13.97 -5.35
C LEU A 109 -7.46 15.01 -5.05
N VAL A 110 -8.70 14.80 -5.50
CA VAL A 110 -9.79 15.78 -5.37
C VAL A 110 -10.05 16.18 -3.92
N PRO A 111 -10.18 15.25 -2.95
CA PRO A 111 -10.52 15.64 -1.59
C PRO A 111 -9.43 16.51 -0.95
N ASP A 112 -8.17 16.07 -1.05
CA ASP A 112 -7.00 16.78 -0.50
C ASP A 112 -6.80 18.15 -1.13
N ARG A 113 -6.96 18.26 -2.46
CA ARG A 113 -6.83 19.54 -3.18
C ARG A 113 -8.00 20.47 -2.88
N ALA A 114 -9.23 19.96 -2.78
CA ALA A 114 -10.39 20.76 -2.41
C ALA A 114 -10.25 21.29 -0.98
N TYR A 115 -9.80 20.46 -0.04
CA TYR A 115 -9.55 20.86 1.34
C TYR A 115 -8.44 21.89 1.45
N GLN A 116 -7.32 21.68 0.75
CA GLN A 116 -6.22 22.65 0.72
C GLN A 116 -6.64 23.98 0.12
N GLN A 117 -7.48 23.97 -0.93
CA GLN A 117 -8.01 25.18 -1.51
C GLN A 117 -9.03 25.89 -0.58
N PHE A 118 -9.81 25.14 0.18
CA PHE A 118 -10.79 25.67 1.14
C PHE A 118 -10.12 26.27 2.40
N THR A 119 -9.13 25.57 2.97
CA THR A 119 -8.52 25.92 4.27
C THR A 119 -7.17 26.62 4.17
N GLY A 120 -6.46 26.50 3.04
CA GLY A 120 -5.06 26.90 2.91
C GLY A 120 -4.06 25.90 3.54
N HIS A 121 -4.53 24.80 4.11
CA HIS A 121 -3.71 23.80 4.79
C HIS A 121 -3.81 22.43 4.10
N GLU A 122 -2.73 21.66 4.11
CA GLU A 122 -2.79 20.26 3.67
C GLU A 122 -3.67 19.43 4.62
N TRP A 123 -4.47 18.55 4.03
CA TRP A 123 -5.30 17.64 4.80
C TRP A 123 -4.46 16.45 5.26
N ARG A 124 -4.32 16.28 6.59
CA ARG A 124 -3.71 15.08 7.18
C ARG A 124 -4.80 14.05 7.48
N ARG A 125 -5.32 13.41 6.45
CA ARG A 125 -6.45 12.48 6.58
C ARG A 125 -5.99 11.08 7.00
N GLY A 126 -6.77 10.43 7.87
CA GLY A 126 -6.84 8.97 7.99
C GLY A 126 -8.05 8.45 7.22
N HIS A 127 -7.90 7.40 6.41
CA HIS A 127 -8.97 6.93 5.51
C HIS A 127 -9.65 5.66 6.04
N ARG A 128 -10.97 5.68 6.31
CA ARG A 128 -11.72 4.45 6.64
C ARG A 128 -11.61 3.38 5.57
N TYR A 129 -11.60 3.82 4.32
CA TYR A 129 -11.14 3.03 3.18
C TYR A 129 -10.12 3.85 2.38
N SER A 130 -8.85 3.44 2.30
CA SER A 130 -7.93 4.17 1.43
C SER A 130 -8.10 3.74 -0.02
N TYR A 131 -8.05 4.74 -0.89
CA TYR A 131 -8.22 4.59 -2.32
C TYR A 131 -7.18 3.68 -2.95
N GLU A 132 -5.98 3.65 -2.37
CA GLU A 132 -4.84 2.88 -2.84
C GLU A 132 -4.99 1.38 -2.54
N TYR A 133 -5.97 0.98 -1.72
CA TYR A 133 -5.95 -0.34 -1.10
C TYR A 133 -7.03 -1.29 -1.61
N TYR A 134 -6.63 -2.56 -1.65
CA TYR A 134 -7.50 -3.73 -1.82
C TYR A 134 -7.76 -4.30 -0.43
N TYR A 135 -9.02 -4.52 -0.10
CA TYR A 135 -9.39 -5.29 1.07
C TYR A 135 -9.37 -6.76 0.66
N CYS A 136 -8.26 -7.46 0.93
CA CYS A 136 -8.30 -8.90 0.93
C CYS A 136 -9.28 -9.34 2.04
N GLU A 137 -10.12 -10.34 1.77
CA GLU A 137 -10.88 -10.99 2.83
C GLU A 137 -9.88 -11.49 3.88
N ALA A 138 -10.02 -11.00 5.11
CA ALA A 138 -9.17 -11.36 6.24
C ALA A 138 -9.22 -12.88 6.43
N GLY A 139 -8.08 -13.54 6.41
CA GLY A 139 -7.99 -14.88 6.98
C GLY A 139 -7.99 -14.76 8.49
N ASP A 140 -8.76 -15.59 9.20
CA ASP A 140 -8.76 -15.61 10.67
C ASP A 140 -7.55 -16.42 11.17
N LEU A 141 -6.39 -15.76 11.31
CA LEU A 141 -5.28 -16.34 12.06
C LEU A 141 -5.50 -16.11 13.56
N PRO A 142 -5.31 -17.14 14.42
CA PRO A 142 -5.32 -16.93 15.86
C PRO A 142 -4.15 -16.03 16.29
N PRO A 143 -4.29 -15.23 17.36
CA PRO A 143 -3.22 -14.36 17.86
C PRO A 143 -1.90 -15.10 18.15
N GLU A 144 -2.01 -16.38 18.53
CA GLU A 144 -0.90 -17.27 18.87
C GLU A 144 -0.33 -18.05 17.66
N ALA A 145 -0.74 -17.72 16.43
CA ALA A 145 -0.40 -18.47 15.22
C ALA A 145 1.12 -18.70 15.11
N SER A 146 1.53 -19.94 14.95
CA SER A 146 2.93 -20.29 14.75
C SER A 146 3.43 -19.86 13.36
N ASP A 147 4.75 -19.89 13.15
CA ASP A 147 5.32 -19.70 11.82
C ASP A 147 4.74 -20.70 10.80
N ASP A 148 4.42 -21.93 11.23
CA ASP A 148 3.79 -22.95 10.37
C ASP A 148 2.38 -22.52 9.90
N ASP A 149 1.59 -21.97 10.82
CA ASP A 149 0.24 -21.47 10.53
C ASP A 149 0.31 -20.28 9.56
N ILE A 150 1.26 -19.36 9.79
CA ILE A 150 1.49 -18.21 8.90
C ILE A 150 1.88 -18.70 7.50
N ILE A 151 2.84 -19.62 7.38
CA ILE A 151 3.30 -20.13 6.08
C ILE A 151 2.17 -20.85 5.34
N ALA A 152 1.36 -21.65 6.05
CA ALA A 152 0.20 -22.30 5.46
C ALA A 152 -0.81 -21.26 4.91
N ALA A 153 -1.12 -20.23 5.69
CA ALA A 153 -2.01 -19.15 5.28
C ALA A 153 -1.44 -18.33 4.11
N VAL A 154 -0.13 -18.07 4.07
CA VAL A 154 0.50 -17.42 2.91
C VAL A 154 0.37 -18.29 1.67
N ARG A 155 0.66 -19.60 1.76
CA ARG A 155 0.51 -20.52 0.63
C ARG A 155 -0.91 -20.54 0.07
N GLU A 156 -1.91 -20.56 0.96
CA GLU A 156 -3.31 -20.48 0.56
C GLU A 156 -3.63 -19.12 -0.11
N ARG A 157 -3.17 -18.01 0.48
CA ARG A 157 -3.40 -16.65 -0.04
C ARG A 157 -2.79 -16.43 -1.42
N VAL A 158 -1.65 -17.05 -1.71
CA VAL A 158 -0.98 -16.94 -3.01
C VAL A 158 -1.32 -18.09 -3.96
N ALA A 159 -2.18 -19.02 -3.55
CA ALA A 159 -2.57 -20.14 -4.39
C ALA A 159 -3.24 -19.63 -5.68
N GLY A 160 -2.77 -20.11 -6.83
CA GLY A 160 -3.25 -19.68 -8.15
C GLY A 160 -2.60 -18.41 -8.69
N ARG A 161 -1.73 -17.74 -7.92
CA ARG A 161 -0.76 -16.80 -8.48
C ARG A 161 0.32 -17.58 -9.21
N ASP A 162 0.71 -17.09 -10.37
CA ASP A 162 1.92 -17.56 -11.03
C ASP A 162 3.10 -16.99 -10.24
N LEU A 163 3.66 -17.75 -9.30
CA LEU A 163 4.83 -17.34 -8.52
C LEU A 163 6.03 -18.22 -8.89
N PRO A 164 7.26 -17.69 -8.82
CA PRO A 164 8.45 -18.49 -9.04
C PRO A 164 8.56 -19.63 -8.02
N PRO A 165 9.27 -20.70 -8.37
CA PRO A 165 9.59 -21.75 -7.41
C PRO A 165 10.30 -21.16 -6.19
N PRO A 166 10.22 -21.82 -5.02
CA PRO A 166 10.99 -21.42 -3.86
C PRO A 166 12.49 -21.33 -4.14
N ALA A 167 13.16 -20.40 -3.46
CA ALA A 167 14.61 -20.23 -3.54
C ALA A 167 15.34 -21.46 -2.98
N SER A 168 16.61 -21.64 -3.34
CA SER A 168 17.42 -22.70 -2.77
C SER A 168 18.08 -22.28 -1.44
N GLU A 169 18.44 -23.27 -0.62
CA GLU A 169 19.27 -23.07 0.58
C GLU A 169 20.60 -22.37 0.27
N ALA A 170 21.16 -22.62 -0.92
CA ALA A 170 22.41 -22.02 -1.36
C ALA A 170 22.24 -20.52 -1.64
N ASP A 171 21.12 -20.12 -2.24
CA ASP A 171 20.79 -18.72 -2.54
C ASP A 171 20.57 -17.93 -1.25
N VAL A 172 19.80 -18.47 -0.31
CA VAL A 172 19.60 -17.87 1.02
C VAL A 172 20.94 -17.71 1.72
N ALA A 173 21.75 -18.77 1.80
CA ALA A 173 23.06 -18.68 2.47
C ALA A 173 24.02 -17.70 1.78
N ALA A 174 23.93 -17.54 0.45
CA ALA A 174 24.72 -16.56 -0.29
C ALA A 174 24.31 -15.13 0.06
N PHE A 175 23.00 -14.87 0.12
CA PHE A 175 22.48 -13.57 0.50
C PHE A 175 22.79 -13.23 1.97
N GLU A 176 22.62 -14.16 2.90
CA GLU A 176 23.00 -13.98 4.32
C GLU A 176 24.48 -13.61 4.49
N ARG A 177 25.37 -14.25 3.73
CA ARG A 177 26.81 -13.90 3.73
C ARG A 177 27.07 -12.49 3.22
N ARG A 178 26.28 -12.02 2.23
CA ARG A 178 26.40 -10.66 1.69
C ARG A 178 25.96 -9.62 2.72
N VAL A 179 24.80 -9.83 3.35
CA VAL A 179 24.26 -8.94 4.38
C VAL A 179 25.14 -8.96 5.64
N GLY A 180 25.76 -10.11 5.94
CA GLY A 180 26.57 -10.31 7.14
C GLY A 180 25.74 -10.64 8.39
N HIS A 181 24.45 -10.90 8.21
CA HIS A 181 23.49 -11.27 9.24
C HIS A 181 22.62 -12.45 8.76
N PRO A 182 22.18 -13.35 9.65
CA PRO A 182 21.23 -14.40 9.29
C PRO A 182 19.89 -13.79 8.90
N MET A 183 19.23 -14.40 7.93
CA MET A 183 17.88 -14.01 7.51
C MET A 183 16.89 -14.35 8.63
N PRO A 184 15.94 -13.45 8.98
CA PRO A 184 14.91 -13.74 9.96
C PRO A 184 14.17 -15.04 9.63
N THR A 185 13.94 -15.89 10.64
CA THR A 185 13.52 -17.28 10.45
C THR A 185 12.26 -17.42 9.60
N LEU A 186 11.23 -16.62 9.88
CA LEU A 186 9.99 -16.65 9.10
C LEU A 186 10.22 -16.22 7.64
N LEU A 187 11.02 -15.19 7.38
CA LEU A 187 11.33 -14.75 6.01
C LEU A 187 12.10 -15.83 5.24
N ARG A 188 13.11 -16.44 5.87
CA ARG A 188 13.86 -17.56 5.31
C ARG A 188 12.93 -18.68 4.88
N ARG A 189 11.98 -19.05 5.75
CA ARG A 189 11.02 -20.10 5.45
C ARG A 189 10.10 -19.70 4.30
N LEU A 190 9.61 -18.46 4.24
CA LEU A 190 8.79 -18.01 3.10
C LEU A 190 9.55 -18.17 1.76
N TYR A 191 10.83 -17.80 1.70
CA TYR A 191 11.63 -17.99 0.47
C TYR A 191 11.87 -19.46 0.12
N LEU A 192 12.14 -20.32 1.12
CA LEU A 192 12.45 -21.75 0.90
C LEU A 192 11.20 -22.62 0.69
N GLU A 193 10.06 -22.19 1.20
CA GLU A 193 8.86 -23.02 1.31
C GLU A 193 7.67 -22.51 0.49
N VAL A 194 7.62 -21.22 0.15
CA VAL A 194 6.50 -20.61 -0.58
C VAL A 194 6.90 -20.23 -1.99
N ALA A 195 7.79 -19.25 -2.16
CA ALA A 195 8.19 -18.74 -3.46
C ALA A 195 9.43 -17.84 -3.37
N ASN A 196 10.19 -17.73 -4.45
CA ASN A 196 11.27 -16.77 -4.61
C ASN A 196 10.73 -15.34 -4.90
N GLY A 197 9.99 -14.76 -3.95
CA GLY A 197 9.34 -13.45 -4.09
C GLY A 197 7.86 -13.54 -4.48
N GLY A 198 7.21 -12.39 -4.64
CA GLY A 198 5.81 -12.26 -5.08
C GLY A 198 4.72 -12.49 -4.02
N PHE A 199 5.10 -12.90 -2.81
CA PHE A 199 4.21 -12.90 -1.63
C PHE A 199 4.26 -11.54 -0.93
N GLY A 200 3.25 -11.21 -0.12
CA GLY A 200 3.18 -9.94 0.61
C GLY A 200 2.04 -9.03 0.15
N ILE A 201 1.88 -7.91 0.87
CA ILE A 201 0.85 -6.92 0.60
C ILE A 201 1.07 -6.18 -0.72
N TRP A 202 2.32 -5.83 -0.97
CA TRP A 202 2.89 -5.75 -2.31
C TRP A 202 3.83 -6.94 -2.49
N GLU A 203 4.16 -7.23 -3.74
CA GLU A 203 5.00 -8.36 -4.08
C GLU A 203 6.41 -8.17 -3.49
N CYS A 204 6.80 -9.01 -2.52
CA CYS A 204 8.15 -9.02 -1.99
C CYS A 204 9.15 -9.34 -3.10
N VAL A 205 10.29 -8.66 -3.07
CA VAL A 205 11.33 -8.79 -4.09
C VAL A 205 11.85 -10.23 -4.11
N SER A 206 12.17 -10.75 -5.29
CA SER A 206 12.82 -12.06 -5.40
C SER A 206 14.19 -12.04 -4.72
N LEU A 207 14.60 -13.16 -4.13
CA LEU A 207 15.92 -13.30 -3.53
C LEU A 207 17.03 -13.32 -4.58
N THR A 208 16.72 -13.93 -5.72
CA THR A 208 17.56 -14.04 -6.91
C THR A 208 16.73 -13.74 -8.15
N SER A 209 17.38 -13.26 -9.22
CA SER A 209 16.74 -13.06 -10.53
C SER A 209 15.90 -14.26 -11.00
N VAL A 210 14.73 -13.96 -11.55
CA VAL A 210 13.74 -14.94 -12.05
C VAL A 210 13.35 -14.56 -13.48
N ASP A 211 13.89 -15.24 -14.49
CA ASP A 211 13.42 -15.25 -15.90
C ASP A 211 12.80 -13.93 -16.41
N ASP A 212 13.50 -12.80 -16.24
CA ASP A 212 13.08 -11.44 -16.62
C ASP A 212 11.79 -10.89 -15.95
N ARG A 213 11.29 -11.54 -14.88
CA ARG A 213 10.18 -11.07 -14.05
C ARG A 213 10.67 -10.46 -12.75
N TRP A 214 10.29 -9.21 -12.51
CA TRP A 214 10.67 -8.46 -11.31
C TRP A 214 9.43 -8.12 -10.50
N PHE A 215 9.58 -8.07 -9.18
CA PHE A 215 8.52 -7.72 -8.21
C PHE A 215 8.69 -6.29 -7.66
N SER A 216 9.61 -5.54 -8.24
CA SER A 216 9.98 -4.16 -7.86
C SER A 216 10.64 -3.46 -9.03
N ASP A 217 11.04 -2.20 -8.83
CA ASP A 217 11.85 -1.44 -9.80
C ASP A 217 13.29 -1.97 -9.96
N VAL A 218 13.66 -3.06 -9.28
CA VAL A 218 14.96 -3.71 -9.35
C VAL A 218 14.82 -5.22 -9.52
N GLU A 219 15.85 -5.85 -10.07
CA GLU A 219 15.81 -7.26 -10.47
C GLU A 219 15.60 -8.23 -9.30
N ASP A 220 16.31 -8.03 -8.20
CA ASP A 220 16.25 -8.88 -7.02
C ASP A 220 16.72 -8.14 -5.74
N LEU A 221 16.61 -8.82 -4.60
CA LEU A 221 17.03 -8.34 -3.29
C LEU A 221 18.51 -7.97 -3.24
N THR A 222 19.31 -8.63 -4.07
CA THR A 222 20.74 -8.42 -4.18
C THR A 222 21.05 -7.04 -4.73
N VAL A 223 20.37 -6.65 -5.82
CA VAL A 223 20.49 -5.32 -6.43
C VAL A 223 19.91 -4.26 -5.50
N ALA A 224 18.74 -4.54 -4.91
CA ALA A 224 18.07 -3.62 -3.98
C ALA A 224 18.98 -3.29 -2.77
N TYR A 225 19.57 -4.31 -2.16
CA TYR A 225 20.47 -4.16 -1.02
C TYR A 225 21.70 -3.33 -1.37
N GLU A 226 22.36 -3.59 -2.50
CA GLU A 226 23.55 -2.83 -2.93
C GLU A 226 23.23 -1.36 -3.20
N ALA A 227 22.07 -1.06 -3.80
CA ALA A 227 21.62 0.31 -4.01
C ALA A 227 21.43 1.05 -2.67
N PHE A 228 20.79 0.42 -1.68
CA PHE A 228 20.61 0.99 -0.34
C PHE A 228 21.93 1.20 0.41
N GLN A 229 22.88 0.28 0.27
CA GLN A 229 24.20 0.45 0.87
C GLN A 229 25.01 1.58 0.20
N THR A 230 24.81 1.80 -1.10
CA THR A 230 25.46 2.92 -1.83
C THR A 230 24.91 4.28 -1.39
N LEU A 231 23.61 4.38 -1.07
CA LEU A 231 23.03 5.59 -0.47
C LEU A 231 23.69 5.95 0.87
N SER A 232 24.15 4.95 1.62
CA SER A 232 24.86 5.15 2.89
C SER A 232 26.26 5.73 2.72
N ASP A 233 26.83 5.71 1.51
CA ASP A 233 28.16 6.28 1.22
C ASP A 233 28.09 7.78 0.86
N ASP A 234 26.89 8.32 0.68
CA ASP A 234 26.66 9.74 0.47
C ASP A 234 26.73 10.48 1.83
N PRO A 235 27.67 11.44 2.02
CA PRO A 235 27.79 12.19 3.27
C PRO A 235 26.55 13.03 3.61
N ASP A 236 25.66 13.29 2.65
CA ASP A 236 24.42 14.03 2.86
C ASP A 236 23.25 13.13 3.33
N HIS A 237 23.44 11.81 3.40
CA HIS A 237 22.43 10.84 3.82
C HIS A 237 22.75 10.17 5.17
N GLU A 238 21.71 9.79 5.90
CA GLU A 238 21.89 9.00 7.13
C GLU A 238 22.44 7.60 6.79
N PRO A 239 23.42 7.08 7.56
CA PRO A 239 23.99 5.77 7.28
C PRO A 239 22.94 4.66 7.40
N VAL A 240 22.90 3.78 6.40
CA VAL A 240 22.01 2.60 6.40
C VAL A 240 22.74 1.45 7.10
N PRO A 241 22.19 0.84 8.16
CA PRO A 241 22.79 -0.33 8.79
C PRO A 241 22.95 -1.49 7.80
N LYS A 242 24.04 -2.26 7.92
CA LYS A 242 24.27 -3.43 7.05
C LYS A 242 23.16 -4.48 7.13
N GLY A 243 22.50 -4.61 8.29
CA GLY A 243 21.37 -5.54 8.46
C GLY A 243 20.08 -5.09 7.80
N ALA A 244 20.01 -3.88 7.25
CA ALA A 244 18.80 -3.33 6.65
C ALA A 244 18.63 -3.81 5.19
N VAL A 245 17.64 -4.68 4.98
CA VAL A 245 17.36 -5.31 3.68
C VAL A 245 16.05 -4.77 3.10
N PRO A 246 16.07 -4.09 1.93
CA PRO A 246 14.85 -3.55 1.30
C PRO A 246 14.01 -4.67 0.69
N LEU A 247 13.02 -5.14 1.45
CA LEU A 247 12.28 -6.36 1.18
C LEU A 247 11.16 -6.20 0.15
N MET A 248 10.53 -5.03 0.12
CA MET A 248 9.35 -4.79 -0.69
C MET A 248 9.31 -3.33 -1.14
N ASP A 249 9.27 -3.16 -2.46
CA ASP A 249 9.06 -1.87 -3.10
C ASP A 249 7.59 -1.48 -2.95
N ARG A 250 7.38 -0.20 -2.66
CA ARG A 250 6.07 0.39 -2.37
C ARG A 250 5.65 1.41 -3.42
N GLY A 251 6.45 1.57 -4.48
CA GLY A 251 6.34 2.67 -5.43
C GLY A 251 6.69 4.02 -4.79
N CYS A 252 6.71 5.08 -5.61
CA CYS A 252 7.02 6.44 -5.16
C CYS A 252 8.35 6.54 -4.37
N ASN A 253 9.34 5.68 -4.69
CA ASN A 253 10.62 5.56 -3.99
C ASN A 253 10.52 5.15 -2.49
N MET A 254 9.39 4.58 -2.08
CA MET A 254 9.18 4.07 -0.73
C MET A 254 9.54 2.59 -0.66
N TRP A 255 10.07 2.15 0.47
CA TRP A 255 10.45 0.75 0.68
C TRP A 255 10.06 0.26 2.08
N THR A 256 9.63 -0.99 2.16
CA THR A 256 9.60 -1.72 3.43
C THR A 256 10.92 -2.44 3.58
N VAL A 257 11.62 -2.13 4.66
CA VAL A 257 12.95 -2.62 4.94
C VAL A 257 12.89 -3.56 6.14
N LEU A 258 13.61 -4.68 6.09
CA LEU A 258 13.67 -5.64 7.19
C LEU A 258 15.06 -5.64 7.82
N ASP A 259 15.10 -5.54 9.15
CA ASP A 259 16.34 -5.54 9.92
C ASP A 259 16.76 -6.96 10.34
N PHE A 260 17.74 -7.50 9.63
CA PHE A 260 18.37 -8.80 9.90
C PHE A 260 19.25 -8.78 11.16
N GLY A 261 19.50 -7.59 11.76
CA GLY A 261 20.15 -7.46 13.05
C GLY A 261 19.31 -8.02 14.21
N THR A 262 18.02 -8.28 13.98
CA THR A 262 17.10 -8.88 14.95
C THR A 262 16.62 -10.25 14.48
N PRO A 263 16.58 -11.29 15.34
CA PRO A 263 16.17 -12.64 14.92
C PRO A 263 14.75 -12.71 14.34
N GLN A 264 13.84 -11.87 14.86
CA GLN A 264 12.44 -11.80 14.43
C GLN A 264 12.25 -10.93 13.19
N GLY A 265 13.27 -10.15 12.79
CA GLY A 265 13.17 -9.14 11.74
C GLY A 265 12.25 -8.00 12.14
N ARG A 266 12.81 -6.82 12.45
CA ARG A 266 12.02 -5.61 12.66
C ARG A 266 11.72 -4.94 11.32
N ILE A 267 10.49 -4.50 11.12
CA ILE A 267 10.13 -3.68 9.96
C ILE A 267 10.62 -2.25 10.17
N TRP A 268 11.28 -1.72 9.16
CA TRP A 268 11.68 -0.34 9.01
C TRP A 268 10.95 0.26 7.81
N ASP A 269 10.58 1.52 7.95
CA ASP A 269 9.93 2.29 6.92
C ASP A 269 10.98 3.18 6.24
N TRP A 270 11.14 3.03 4.92
CA TRP A 270 11.87 3.98 4.09
C TRP A 270 10.88 4.79 3.25
N ASP A 271 10.89 6.10 3.45
CA ASP A 271 10.01 7.06 2.78
C ASP A 271 10.67 8.43 2.71
N PRO A 272 11.19 8.82 1.52
CA PRO A 272 11.91 10.08 1.36
C PRO A 272 11.01 11.32 1.51
N HIS A 273 9.69 11.15 1.62
CA HIS A 273 8.73 12.25 1.73
C HIS A 273 8.34 12.58 3.18
N ASP A 274 8.76 11.80 4.18
CA ASP A 274 8.49 12.11 5.58
C ASP A 274 9.70 12.74 6.30
N CYS A 275 9.50 13.21 7.53
CA CYS A 275 10.51 13.91 8.32
C CYS A 275 11.68 13.03 8.79
N CYS A 276 11.51 11.71 8.76
CA CYS A 276 12.55 10.73 9.05
C CYS A 276 12.47 9.69 7.94
N ALA A 277 13.39 9.81 6.97
CA ALA A 277 13.33 9.05 5.74
C ALA A 277 13.53 7.55 5.96
N PHE A 278 14.31 7.18 6.99
CA PHE A 278 14.56 5.80 7.36
C PHE A 278 14.30 5.62 8.85
N THR A 279 13.31 4.83 9.24
CA THR A 279 12.88 4.76 10.66
C THR A 279 12.34 3.38 11.02
N PRO A 280 12.72 2.81 12.16
CA PRO A 280 12.13 1.55 12.63
C PRO A 280 10.65 1.74 12.95
N THR A 281 9.86 0.69 12.75
CA THR A 281 8.47 0.63 13.20
C THR A 281 8.34 -0.22 14.47
N THR A 282 7.13 -0.26 15.02
CA THR A 282 6.76 -1.17 16.11
C THR A 282 6.47 -2.61 15.64
N LEU A 283 6.45 -2.87 14.33
CA LEU A 283 6.14 -4.20 13.78
C LEU A 283 7.37 -5.13 13.74
N ALA A 284 7.18 -6.36 14.19
CA ALA A 284 8.01 -7.47 13.74
C ALA A 284 7.52 -8.00 12.38
N PHE A 285 8.35 -8.77 11.69
CA PHE A 285 8.00 -9.35 10.38
C PHE A 285 6.75 -10.22 10.44
N ALA A 286 6.59 -10.98 11.52
CA ALA A 286 5.41 -11.82 11.73
C ALA A 286 4.12 -10.98 11.85
N ASP A 287 4.16 -9.87 12.58
CA ASP A 287 3.00 -8.96 12.71
C ASP A 287 2.63 -8.38 11.36
N TRP A 288 3.64 -8.02 10.57
CA TRP A 288 3.45 -7.46 9.24
C TRP A 288 2.81 -8.44 8.26
N ILE A 289 3.27 -9.70 8.22
CA ILE A 289 2.66 -10.75 7.40
C ILE A 289 1.26 -11.10 7.89
N ARG A 290 1.04 -11.24 9.21
CA ARG A 290 -0.29 -11.48 9.77
C ARG A 290 -1.24 -10.35 9.39
N GLY A 291 -0.79 -9.10 9.50
CA GLY A 291 -1.62 -7.97 9.14
C GLY A 291 -1.95 -7.87 7.66
N TRP A 292 -1.09 -8.38 6.77
CA TRP A 292 -1.46 -8.56 5.38
C TRP A 292 -2.51 -9.67 5.20
N LEU A 293 -2.34 -10.81 5.88
CA LEU A 293 -3.28 -11.92 5.82
C LEU A 293 -4.66 -11.55 6.38
N GLU A 294 -4.69 -10.77 7.46
CA GLU A 294 -5.91 -10.29 8.13
C GLU A 294 -6.43 -8.95 7.55
N GLY A 295 -5.68 -8.30 6.66
CA GLY A 295 -6.09 -7.07 5.96
C GLY A 295 -6.05 -5.78 6.79
N TRP A 296 -5.37 -5.75 7.94
CA TRP A 296 -5.20 -4.52 8.75
C TRP A 296 -3.87 -3.81 8.52
N ILE A 297 -2.85 -4.51 8.01
CA ILE A 297 -1.75 -3.85 7.30
C ILE A 297 -2.28 -3.52 5.93
N VAL A 298 -2.12 -2.26 5.58
CA VAL A 298 -2.52 -1.72 4.29
C VAL A 298 -1.27 -1.25 3.55
N PRO A 299 -1.31 -1.17 2.21
CA PRO A 299 -0.25 -0.49 1.47
C PRO A 299 -0.05 0.96 1.96
N GLY A 300 0.98 1.68 1.51
CA GLY A 300 1.21 3.08 1.88
C GLY A 300 2.00 3.29 3.19
N SER A 301 1.90 4.49 3.76
CA SER A 301 2.81 4.96 4.83
C SER A 301 2.55 4.25 6.17
N TYR A 302 3.63 3.85 6.87
CA TYR A 302 3.58 3.30 8.23
C TYR A 302 3.79 4.37 9.30
N ARG A 303 3.47 5.63 9.00
CA ARG A 303 3.73 6.78 9.87
C ARG A 303 3.28 6.61 11.33
N GLU A 304 2.12 6.01 11.57
CA GLU A 304 1.60 5.79 12.93
C GLU A 304 2.38 4.73 13.72
N LEU A 305 3.09 3.84 13.02
CA LEU A 305 3.93 2.79 13.60
C LEU A 305 5.39 3.22 13.73
N ARG A 306 5.80 4.36 13.14
CA ARG A 306 7.19 4.83 13.13
C ARG A 306 7.65 5.25 14.51
N VAL A 307 8.77 4.68 14.94
CA VAL A 307 9.46 5.05 16.18
C VAL A 307 10.47 6.14 15.87
N HIS A 308 10.00 7.39 15.91
CA HIS A 308 10.84 8.54 15.61
C HIS A 308 11.96 8.74 16.64
N PRO A 309 13.13 9.28 16.23
CA PRO A 309 14.13 9.77 17.16
C PRO A 309 13.54 10.83 18.09
N ALA A 310 13.98 10.87 19.35
CA ALA A 310 13.48 11.81 20.35
C ALA A 310 13.67 13.30 19.95
N SER A 311 14.62 13.58 19.05
CA SER A 311 14.88 14.91 18.49
C SER A 311 13.94 15.31 17.35
N CYS A 312 13.13 14.39 16.83
CA CYS A 312 12.26 14.67 15.69
C CYS A 312 11.08 15.57 16.13
N PRO A 313 10.80 16.68 15.43
CA PRO A 313 9.69 17.57 15.76
C PRO A 313 8.31 16.92 15.52
N LYS A 314 8.25 15.83 14.75
CA LYS A 314 7.04 15.02 14.58
C LYS A 314 7.03 13.79 15.49
N ALA A 315 7.97 13.64 16.42
CA ALA A 315 8.00 12.52 17.36
C ALA A 315 6.72 12.50 18.20
N GLY A 316 5.92 11.46 17.99
CA GLY A 316 4.77 11.10 18.82
C GLY A 316 4.94 9.70 19.38
N GLN A 317 3.98 9.25 20.16
CA GLN A 317 3.90 7.85 20.56
C GLN A 317 3.57 7.00 19.33
N ALA A 318 4.45 6.07 18.98
CA ALA A 318 4.18 5.08 17.95
C ALA A 318 3.12 4.09 18.46
N MET A 319 2.14 3.76 17.61
CA MET A 319 1.14 2.75 17.93
C MET A 319 1.79 1.37 18.05
N SER A 320 1.31 0.55 18.97
CA SER A 320 1.58 -0.88 18.96
C SER A 320 0.88 -1.56 17.76
N PRO A 321 1.30 -2.78 17.38
CA PRO A 321 0.58 -3.55 16.34
C PRO A 321 -0.90 -3.76 16.69
N GLU A 322 -1.21 -3.98 17.96
CA GLU A 322 -2.59 -4.12 18.46
C GLU A 322 -3.37 -2.83 18.32
N GLU A 323 -2.81 -1.69 18.77
CA GLU A 323 -3.43 -0.38 18.63
C GLU A 323 -3.67 -0.03 17.16
N TYR A 324 -2.72 -0.37 16.28
CA TYR A 324 -2.84 -0.12 14.84
C TYR A 324 -3.87 -1.04 14.16
N ARG A 325 -4.03 -2.29 14.64
CA ARG A 325 -5.07 -3.21 14.18
C ARG A 325 -6.45 -2.77 14.63
N GLU A 326 -6.57 -2.36 15.89
CA GLU A 326 -7.83 -1.95 16.51
C GLU A 326 -8.22 -0.51 16.19
N ARG A 327 -7.32 0.28 15.58
CA ARG A 327 -7.62 1.66 15.22
C ARG A 327 -8.92 1.67 14.43
N GLU A 328 -9.94 2.29 15.02
CA GLU A 328 -10.98 2.87 14.20
C GLU A 328 -10.24 3.88 13.34
N VAL A 329 -10.16 3.65 12.03
CA VAL A 329 -9.61 4.68 11.18
C VAL A 329 -10.52 5.88 11.37
N PHE A 330 -10.00 6.88 12.09
CA PHE A 330 -10.79 7.93 12.72
C PHE A 330 -11.83 8.47 11.74
N ARG A 331 -13.10 8.20 12.02
CA ARG A 331 -14.18 9.03 11.52
C ARG A 331 -13.99 10.38 12.20
N TYR A 332 -13.64 11.40 11.41
CA TYR A 332 -13.71 12.76 11.91
C TYR A 332 -15.18 13.03 12.27
N GLU A 333 -15.46 13.26 13.55
CA GLU A 333 -16.67 14.00 13.91
C GLU A 333 -16.42 15.47 13.53
N PRO A 334 -17.37 16.12 12.82
CA PRO A 334 -17.17 17.43 12.21
C PRO A 334 -16.87 18.56 13.20
#